data_AF-A0A966ASF6-F1
#
_entry.id   AF-A0A966ASF6-F1
#
_cell.length_a   1.000
_cell.length_b   1.000
_cell.length_c   1.000
_cell.angle_alpha   90.00
_cell.angle_beta   90.00
_cell.angle_gamma   90.00
#
_symmetry.space_group_name_H-M   'P 1'
#
loop_
_entity.id
_entity.type
_entity.pdbx_description
1 polymer ?
#
loop_
_entity_poly.entity_id
_entity_poly.type
_entity_poly.pdbx_seq_one_letter_code
_entity_poly.pdbx_strand_id
1 'polypeptide(L)'
;RVGTIRRIVDAGIPTMGHLGLTPQNATQLGGYKVQGNTPASATQILKDAHALEECGAFALVLECVPTALAEKIQGALSIPVIGIGAGRSVDAQVLVFHDLVGLSGEFKPRFVRRYADVEQVMKIAVEGFLADVSSGDFPGERESFVSKDGESAEMAPGA
;
A
#
# COMPACT_ATOMS: atom_id res chain seq x y z
N ARG A 1 -6.20 23.30 6.56
CA ARG A 1 -5.67 22.93 7.91
C ARG A 1 -4.25 23.46 8.17
N VAL A 2 -3.85 24.52 7.47
CA VAL A 2 -2.50 25.11 7.45
C VAL A 2 -1.94 25.35 8.86
N GLY A 3 -2.73 25.98 9.74
CA GLY A 3 -2.29 26.28 11.11
C GLY A 3 -1.93 25.05 11.95
N THR A 4 -2.59 23.90 11.75
CA THR A 4 -2.25 22.66 12.46
C THR A 4 -0.96 22.06 11.93
N ILE A 5 -0.80 22.04 10.59
CA ILE A 5 0.38 21.47 9.94
C ILE A 5 1.63 22.25 10.34
N ARG A 6 1.56 23.59 10.31
CA ARG A 6 2.64 24.47 10.79
C ARG A 6 3.08 24.11 12.21
N ARG A 7 2.13 23.96 13.14
CA ARG A 7 2.45 23.60 14.54
C ARG A 7 3.14 22.25 14.67
N ILE A 8 2.77 21.26 13.86
CA ILE A 8 3.42 19.94 13.84
C ILE A 8 4.87 20.07 13.35
N VAL A 9 5.07 20.81 12.26
CA VAL A 9 6.40 21.06 11.69
C VAL A 9 7.28 21.88 12.64
N ASP A 10 6.75 22.94 13.24
CA ASP A 10 7.45 23.79 14.22
C ASP A 10 7.83 23.02 15.49
N ALA A 11 7.09 21.97 15.83
CA ALA A 11 7.42 21.03 16.90
C ALA A 11 8.55 20.04 16.51
N GLY A 12 9.13 20.17 15.31
CA GLY A 12 10.22 19.32 14.83
C GLY A 12 9.77 17.97 14.26
N ILE A 13 8.49 17.79 13.95
CA ILE A 13 7.96 16.53 13.40
C ILE A 13 7.92 16.63 11.87
N PRO A 14 8.76 15.85 11.14
CA PRO A 14 8.74 15.85 9.68
C PRO A 14 7.36 15.42 9.17
N THR A 15 6.77 16.26 8.32
CA THR A 15 5.41 16.04 7.82
C THR A 15 5.43 15.92 6.30
N MET A 16 4.81 14.86 5.80
CA MET A 16 4.52 14.69 4.37
C MET A 16 3.05 15.06 4.12
N GLY A 17 2.80 15.88 3.11
CA GLY A 17 1.46 16.20 2.66
C GLY A 17 0.81 15.06 1.87
N HIS A 18 -0.51 15.01 1.85
CA HIS A 18 -1.26 14.12 0.96
C HIS A 18 -2.49 14.86 0.41
N LEU A 19 -2.53 15.04 -0.92
CA LEU A 19 -3.62 15.68 -1.64
C LEU A 19 -4.18 14.80 -2.77
N GLY A 20 -5.29 15.24 -3.34
CA GLY A 20 -6.06 14.45 -4.30
C GLY A 20 -7.09 13.59 -3.56
N LEU A 21 -7.24 12.34 -3.98
CA LEU A 21 -8.07 11.38 -3.27
C LEU A 21 -7.39 11.04 -1.94
N THR A 22 -8.01 11.38 -0.82
CA THR A 22 -7.49 11.03 0.51
C THR A 22 -8.38 9.96 1.12
N PRO A 23 -7.99 8.67 1.13
CA PRO A 23 -8.90 7.56 1.45
C PRO A 23 -9.67 7.72 2.77
N GLN A 24 -9.07 8.39 3.77
CA GLN A 24 -9.67 8.70 5.07
C GLN A 24 -11.00 9.50 4.98
N ASN A 25 -11.21 10.25 3.90
CA ASN A 25 -12.43 11.02 3.66
C ASN A 25 -13.13 10.62 2.35
N ALA A 26 -12.86 9.42 1.82
CA ALA A 26 -13.41 8.95 0.54
C ALA A 26 -14.94 9.09 0.48
N THR A 27 -15.67 8.82 1.56
CA THR A 27 -17.13 9.01 1.61
C THR A 27 -17.55 10.46 1.35
N GLN A 28 -16.82 11.44 1.89
CA GLN A 28 -17.08 12.87 1.65
C GLN A 28 -16.76 13.27 0.21
N LEU A 29 -15.76 12.60 -0.39
CA LEU A 29 -15.39 12.76 -1.80
C LEU A 29 -16.32 12.00 -2.77
N GLY A 30 -17.34 11.32 -2.25
CA GLY A 30 -18.29 10.55 -3.05
C GLY A 30 -17.73 9.22 -3.57
N GLY A 31 -16.79 8.63 -2.84
CA GLY A 31 -16.10 7.37 -3.12
C GLY A 31 -14.66 7.55 -3.60
N TYR A 32 -14.07 6.46 -4.10
CA TYR A 32 -12.73 6.44 -4.69
C TYR A 32 -12.76 7.01 -6.12
N LYS A 33 -12.85 8.34 -6.22
CA LYS A 33 -12.97 9.07 -7.49
C LYS A 33 -11.75 9.94 -7.74
N VAL A 34 -11.48 10.16 -9.03
CA VAL A 34 -10.45 11.11 -9.49
C VAL A 34 -10.77 12.51 -8.98
N GLN A 35 -9.77 13.19 -8.41
CA GLN A 35 -9.86 14.56 -7.90
C GLN A 35 -9.16 15.55 -8.84
N GLY A 36 -9.56 16.82 -8.86
CA GLY A 36 -8.96 17.82 -9.76
C GLY A 36 -9.43 17.71 -11.22
N ASN A 37 -10.58 17.07 -11.46
CA ASN A 37 -11.17 16.90 -12.79
C ASN A 37 -11.95 18.13 -13.29
N THR A 38 -12.10 19.17 -12.47
CA THR A 38 -12.67 20.47 -12.86
C THR A 38 -11.63 21.58 -12.65
N PRO A 39 -11.70 22.69 -13.40
CA PRO A 39 -10.77 23.81 -13.23
C PRO A 39 -10.72 24.36 -11.79
N ALA A 40 -11.88 24.42 -11.13
CA ALA A 40 -11.98 24.88 -9.75
C ALA A 40 -11.29 23.91 -8.77
N SER A 41 -11.57 22.61 -8.88
CA SER A 41 -10.95 21.58 -8.04
C SER A 41 -9.43 21.50 -8.27
N ALA A 42 -8.99 21.54 -9.53
CA ALA A 42 -7.56 21.55 -9.88
C ALA A 42 -6.84 22.77 -9.31
N THR A 43 -7.46 23.95 -9.39
CA THR A 43 -6.91 25.18 -8.81
C THR A 43 -6.81 25.08 -7.29
N GLN A 44 -7.82 24.47 -6.64
CA GLN A 44 -7.79 24.29 -5.20
C GLN A 44 -6.67 23.35 -4.76
N ILE A 45 -6.51 22.20 -5.44
CA ILE A 45 -5.42 21.25 -5.13
C ILE A 45 -4.05 21.91 -5.28
N LEU A 46 -3.83 22.69 -6.34
CA LEU A 46 -2.57 23.42 -6.54
C LEU A 46 -2.32 24.44 -5.41
N LYS A 47 -3.35 25.18 -4.98
CA LYS A 47 -3.24 26.11 -3.84
C LYS A 47 -2.91 25.37 -2.54
N ASP A 48 -3.58 24.24 -2.29
CA ASP A 48 -3.35 23.43 -1.10
C ASP A 48 -1.94 22.83 -1.11
N ALA A 49 -1.41 22.49 -2.29
CA ALA A 49 -0.06 21.97 -2.46
C ALA A 49 1.00 23.01 -2.06
N HIS A 50 0.87 24.25 -2.55
CA HIS A 50 1.73 25.36 -2.11
C HIS A 50 1.59 25.62 -0.62
N ALA A 51 0.37 25.63 -0.09
CA ALA A 51 0.16 25.86 1.34
C ALA A 51 0.81 24.79 2.23
N LEU A 52 0.87 23.53 1.78
CA LEU A 52 1.57 22.45 2.47
C LEU A 52 3.09 22.66 2.45
N GLU A 53 3.65 22.99 1.29
CA GLU A 53 5.07 23.32 1.15
C GLU A 53 5.46 24.52 2.01
N GLU A 54 4.68 25.61 1.95
CA GLU A 54 4.89 26.79 2.78
C GLU A 54 4.91 26.42 4.26
N CYS A 55 4.04 25.49 4.70
CA CYS A 55 4.01 24.96 6.07
C CYS A 55 5.27 24.19 6.49
N GLY A 56 6.18 23.88 5.56
CA GLY A 56 7.38 23.10 5.78
C GLY A 56 7.15 21.58 5.65
N ALA A 57 6.12 21.16 4.91
CA ALA A 57 6.03 19.76 4.51
C ALA A 57 7.28 19.39 3.68
N PHE A 58 7.89 18.24 3.94
CA PHE A 58 9.13 17.86 3.28
C PHE A 58 8.90 17.15 1.92
N ALA A 59 7.69 16.67 1.68
CA ALA A 59 7.27 15.98 0.46
C ALA A 59 5.74 15.99 0.36
N LEU A 60 5.22 15.66 -0.83
CA LEU A 60 3.78 15.58 -1.12
C LEU A 60 3.43 14.26 -1.83
N VAL A 61 2.46 13.52 -1.31
CA VAL A 61 1.76 12.48 -2.07
C VAL A 61 0.60 13.08 -2.84
N LEU A 62 0.51 12.77 -4.14
CA LEU A 62 -0.64 13.06 -4.99
C LEU A 62 -1.32 11.76 -5.40
N GLU A 63 -2.58 11.60 -4.97
CA GLU A 63 -3.37 10.39 -5.24
C GLU A 63 -4.55 10.65 -6.17
N CYS A 64 -4.69 9.83 -7.21
CA CYS A 64 -5.81 9.84 -8.17
C CYS A 64 -6.14 11.24 -8.72
N VAL A 65 -5.16 11.91 -9.31
CA VAL A 65 -5.33 13.22 -9.98
C VAL A 65 -4.99 13.13 -11.48
N PRO A 66 -5.55 14.00 -12.35
CA PRO A 66 -5.16 14.06 -13.76
C PRO A 66 -3.65 14.31 -13.94
N THR A 67 -3.03 13.62 -14.91
CA THR A 67 -1.59 13.74 -15.20
C THR A 67 -1.14 15.18 -15.42
N ALA A 68 -1.92 15.98 -16.16
CA ALA A 68 -1.57 17.38 -16.42
C ALA A 68 -1.58 18.24 -15.14
N LEU A 69 -2.43 17.91 -14.16
CA LEU A 69 -2.42 18.58 -12.86
C LEU A 69 -1.22 18.14 -12.03
N ALA A 70 -0.90 16.85 -12.02
CA ALA A 70 0.28 16.34 -11.31
C ALA A 70 1.57 16.97 -11.84
N GLU A 71 1.74 17.05 -13.16
CA GLU A 71 2.88 17.70 -13.81
C GLU A 71 2.98 19.19 -13.44
N LYS A 72 1.84 19.89 -13.44
CA LYS A 72 1.79 21.29 -13.01
C LYS A 72 2.20 21.47 -11.55
N ILE A 73 1.76 20.59 -10.66
CA ILE A 73 2.12 20.66 -9.24
C ILE A 73 3.60 20.32 -9.04
N GLN A 74 4.11 19.27 -9.68
CA GLN A 74 5.52 18.89 -9.60
C GLN A 74 6.43 20.03 -10.07
N GLY A 75 6.10 20.68 -11.19
CA GLY A 75 6.88 21.82 -11.68
C GLY A 75 6.74 23.11 -10.85
N ALA A 76 5.76 23.19 -9.94
CA ALA A 76 5.50 24.38 -9.13
C ALA A 76 6.07 24.30 -7.70
N LEU A 77 6.31 23.09 -7.19
CA LEU A 77 6.88 22.86 -5.87
C LEU A 77 8.39 22.64 -5.94
N SER A 78 9.08 22.96 -4.85
CA SER A 78 10.49 22.65 -4.61
C SER A 78 10.69 21.32 -3.86
N ILE A 79 9.66 20.84 -3.16
CA ILE A 79 9.67 19.56 -2.43
C ILE A 79 9.32 18.38 -3.34
N PRO A 80 9.82 17.16 -3.06
CA PRO A 80 9.49 15.97 -3.86
C PRO A 80 7.99 15.65 -3.89
N VAL A 81 7.49 15.35 -5.08
CA VAL A 81 6.11 14.91 -5.34
C VAL A 81 6.09 13.42 -5.69
N ILE A 82 5.32 12.66 -4.92
CA ILE A 82 5.16 11.21 -5.04
C ILE A 82 3.77 10.91 -5.56
N GLY A 83 3.67 10.22 -6.70
CA GLY A 83 2.39 9.88 -7.32
C GLY A 83 1.88 8.49 -6.96
N ILE A 84 0.56 8.36 -6.80
CA ILE A 84 -0.18 7.10 -6.90
C ILE A 84 -1.45 7.33 -7.73
N GLY A 85 -1.47 6.81 -8.96
CA GLY A 85 -2.54 7.15 -9.91
C GLY A 85 -2.53 8.63 -10.34
N ALA A 86 -1.37 9.27 -10.33
CA ALA A 86 -1.15 10.68 -10.74
C ALA A 86 -0.36 10.81 -12.06
N GLY A 87 -0.16 9.70 -12.79
CA GLY A 87 0.70 9.67 -13.98
C GLY A 87 2.20 9.66 -13.65
N ARG A 88 3.03 9.77 -14.69
CA ARG A 88 4.50 9.63 -14.57
C ARG A 88 5.26 10.94 -14.31
N SER A 89 4.61 12.09 -14.49
CA SER A 89 5.21 13.42 -14.38
C SER A 89 5.28 13.88 -12.92
N VAL A 90 5.91 13.06 -12.07
CA VAL A 90 6.13 13.24 -10.64
C VAL A 90 7.54 12.71 -10.31
N ASP A 91 8.11 13.08 -9.17
CA ASP A 91 9.50 12.71 -8.83
C ASP A 91 9.65 11.23 -8.43
N ALA A 92 8.60 10.65 -7.84
CA ALA A 92 8.59 9.26 -7.41
C ALA A 92 7.18 8.64 -7.49
N GLN A 93 7.10 7.32 -7.32
CA GLN A 93 5.85 6.56 -7.35
C GLN A 93 5.68 5.76 -6.07
N VAL A 94 4.43 5.60 -5.63
CA VAL A 94 4.07 4.70 -4.53
C VAL A 94 2.92 3.79 -4.97
N LEU A 95 2.95 2.54 -4.53
CA LEU A 95 1.87 1.56 -4.69
C LEU A 95 1.71 0.78 -3.38
N VAL A 96 0.50 0.27 -3.15
CA VAL A 96 0.26 -0.67 -2.06
C VAL A 96 0.94 -2.00 -2.40
N PHE A 97 1.71 -2.54 -1.46
CA PHE A 97 2.50 -3.76 -1.68
C PHE A 97 1.63 -4.95 -2.14
N HIS A 98 0.50 -5.19 -1.46
CA HIS A 98 -0.43 -6.28 -1.80
C HIS A 98 -0.98 -6.17 -3.23
N ASP A 99 -1.30 -4.95 -3.66
CA ASP A 99 -1.74 -4.67 -5.03
C ASP A 99 -0.63 -4.96 -6.06
N LEU A 100 0.62 -4.62 -5.69
CA LEU A 100 1.80 -4.83 -6.53
C LEU A 100 2.11 -6.32 -6.72
N VAL A 101 2.02 -7.12 -5.65
CA VAL A 101 2.38 -8.55 -5.65
C VAL A 101 1.20 -9.49 -5.90
N GLY A 102 -0.01 -8.96 -6.10
CA GLY A 102 -1.19 -9.74 -6.45
C GLY A 102 -1.79 -10.51 -5.28
N LEU A 103 -1.89 -9.88 -4.11
CA LEU A 103 -2.58 -10.43 -2.92
C LEU A 103 -3.97 -9.81 -2.67
N SER A 104 -4.38 -8.84 -3.48
CA SER A 104 -5.64 -8.11 -3.30
C SER A 104 -6.84 -8.76 -4.03
N GLY A 105 -6.76 -10.04 -4.42
CA GLY A 105 -7.86 -10.76 -5.08
C GLY A 105 -8.22 -10.17 -6.44
N GLU A 106 -9.52 -10.06 -6.71
CA GLU A 106 -10.05 -9.44 -7.94
C GLU A 106 -10.01 -7.90 -7.93
N PHE A 107 -9.82 -7.28 -6.76
CA PHE A 107 -9.72 -5.83 -6.68
C PHE A 107 -8.43 -5.37 -7.36
N LYS A 108 -8.59 -4.58 -8.42
CA LYS A 108 -7.47 -4.03 -9.19
C LYS A 108 -7.77 -2.58 -9.56
N PRO A 109 -7.25 -1.61 -8.79
CA PRO A 109 -7.30 -0.22 -9.20
C PRO A 109 -6.63 -0.05 -10.57
N ARG A 110 -7.22 0.76 -11.44
CA ARG A 110 -6.74 0.94 -12.83
C ARG A 110 -5.27 1.39 -12.91
N PHE A 111 -4.78 2.09 -11.90
CA PHE A 111 -3.40 2.60 -11.85
C PHE A 111 -2.37 1.60 -11.31
N VAL A 112 -2.79 0.39 -10.90
CA VAL A 112 -1.89 -0.65 -10.39
C VAL A 112 -1.45 -1.57 -11.54
N ARG A 113 -0.14 -1.74 -11.67
CA ARG A 113 0.46 -2.87 -12.39
C ARG A 113 0.80 -3.97 -11.37
N ARG A 114 0.25 -5.17 -11.59
CA ARG A 114 0.68 -6.38 -10.86
C ARG A 114 2.01 -6.87 -11.43
N TYR A 115 2.97 -7.11 -10.56
CA TYR A 115 4.30 -7.63 -10.91
C TYR A 115 4.45 -9.12 -10.58
N ALA A 116 3.58 -9.65 -9.72
CA ALA A 116 3.49 -11.07 -9.40
C ALA A 116 2.03 -11.45 -9.13
N ASP A 117 1.76 -12.76 -9.12
CA ASP A 117 0.52 -13.38 -8.65
C ASP A 117 0.85 -14.27 -7.45
N VAL A 118 1.14 -13.62 -6.31
CA VAL A 118 1.52 -14.33 -5.09
C VAL A 118 0.33 -15.10 -4.53
N GLU A 119 -0.91 -14.63 -4.74
CA GLU A 119 -2.10 -15.38 -4.34
C GLU A 119 -2.13 -16.77 -4.99
N GLN A 120 -1.86 -16.87 -6.30
CA GLN A 120 -1.82 -18.17 -6.98
C GLN A 120 -0.68 -19.06 -6.46
N VAL A 121 0.49 -18.49 -6.19
CA VAL A 121 1.63 -19.23 -5.61
C VAL A 121 1.26 -19.79 -4.23
N MET A 122 0.60 -19.00 -3.39
CA MET A 122 0.15 -19.43 -2.07
C MET A 122 -0.92 -20.52 -2.16
N LYS A 123 -1.87 -20.41 -3.11
CA LYS A 123 -2.89 -21.45 -3.34
C LYS A 123 -2.25 -22.79 -3.68
N ILE A 124 -1.33 -22.80 -4.65
CA ILE A 124 -0.61 -24.01 -5.06
C ILE A 124 0.13 -24.64 -3.87
N ALA A 125 0.80 -23.82 -3.05
CA ALA A 125 1.53 -24.31 -1.88
C ALA A 125 0.61 -24.96 -0.83
N VAL A 126 -0.53 -24.33 -0.55
CA VAL A 126 -1.52 -24.84 0.42
C VAL A 126 -2.23 -26.08 -0.10
N GLU A 127 -2.57 -26.12 -1.39
CA GLU A 127 -3.17 -27.30 -2.03
C GLU A 127 -2.20 -28.49 -2.05
N GLY A 128 -0.92 -28.25 -2.34
CA GLY A 128 0.13 -29.28 -2.27
C GLY A 128 0.27 -29.83 -0.86
N PHE A 129 0.38 -28.96 0.15
CA PHE A 129 0.41 -29.38 1.55
C PHE A 129 -0.82 -30.20 1.96
N LEU A 130 -2.02 -29.77 1.54
CA LEU A 130 -3.25 -30.52 1.81
C LEU A 130 -3.23 -31.90 1.16
N ALA A 131 -2.74 -32.01 -0.07
CA ALA A 131 -2.61 -33.28 -0.77
C ALA A 131 -1.66 -34.23 -0.03
N ASP A 132 -0.47 -33.74 0.35
CA ASP A 132 0.54 -34.55 1.05
C ASP A 132 0.05 -35.03 2.42
N VAL A 133 -0.68 -34.18 3.17
CA VAL A 133 -1.31 -34.58 4.44
C VAL A 133 -2.40 -35.63 4.21
N SER A 134 -3.20 -35.47 3.15
CA SER A 134 -4.33 -36.36 2.87
C SER A 134 -3.89 -37.72 2.36
N SER A 135 -2.77 -37.80 1.62
CA SER A 135 -2.17 -39.05 1.16
C SER A 135 -1.33 -39.73 2.26
N GLY A 136 -0.93 -38.98 3.28
CA GLY A 136 0.02 -39.44 4.30
C GLY A 136 1.49 -39.32 3.86
N ASP A 137 1.76 -38.62 2.75
CA ASP A 137 3.13 -38.30 2.31
C ASP A 137 3.81 -37.24 3.20
N PHE A 138 3.02 -36.42 3.92
CA PHE A 138 3.50 -35.50 4.94
C PHE A 138 2.85 -35.74 6.33
N PRO A 139 3.63 -35.73 7.42
CA PRO A 139 5.10 -35.72 7.43
C PRO A 139 5.67 -37.07 6.99
N GLY A 140 6.75 -37.06 6.22
CA GLY A 140 7.52 -38.26 5.90
C GLY A 140 8.57 -38.57 6.97
N GLU A 141 9.40 -39.58 6.71
CA GLU A 141 10.48 -40.00 7.64
C GLU A 141 11.49 -38.89 7.92
N ARG A 142 11.77 -38.02 6.94
CA ARG A 142 12.75 -36.92 7.11
C ARG A 142 12.20 -35.77 7.93
N GLU A 143 10.89 -35.57 7.92
CA GLU A 143 10.20 -34.57 8.74
C GLU A 143 9.74 -35.11 10.09
N SER A 144 9.99 -36.39 10.38
CA SER A 144 9.57 -37.07 11.60
C SER A 144 10.75 -37.40 12.52
N PHE A 145 10.57 -37.19 13.82
CA PHE A 145 11.55 -37.60 14.83
C PHE A 145 11.16 -38.95 15.41
N VAL A 146 12.13 -39.86 15.53
CA VAL A 146 12.00 -41.13 16.23
C VAL A 146 12.79 -41.11 17.54
N SER A 147 12.24 -41.69 18.59
CA SER A 147 12.93 -41.91 19.87
C SER A 147 14.21 -42.74 19.64
N LYS A 148 15.30 -42.40 20.34
CA LYS A 148 16.63 -42.96 20.08
C LYS A 148 16.80 -44.44 20.44
N ASP A 149 15.85 -45.02 21.15
CA ASP A 149 15.80 -46.43 21.49
C ASP A 149 14.37 -46.86 21.16
N GLY A 150 14.17 -47.97 20.46
CA GLY A 150 12.86 -48.45 20.02
C GLY A 150 11.87 -48.82 21.14
N GLU A 151 12.09 -48.34 22.35
CA GLU A 151 11.14 -48.37 23.45
C GLU A 151 10.06 -47.32 23.18
N SER A 152 8.84 -47.81 22.96
CA SER A 152 7.64 -47.00 23.01
C SER A 152 7.68 -46.22 24.32
N ALA A 153 7.56 -44.90 24.27
CA ALA A 153 7.30 -44.14 25.49
C ALA A 153 5.94 -44.64 26.01
N GLU A 154 5.96 -45.56 26.99
CA GLU A 154 4.79 -45.87 27.80
C GLU A 154 4.36 -44.53 28.42
N MET A 155 3.35 -43.90 27.83
CA MET A 155 2.65 -42.82 28.50
C MET A 155 1.90 -43.47 29.65
N ALA A 156 2.48 -43.39 30.85
CA ALA A 156 1.83 -43.81 32.07
C ALA A 156 0.41 -43.20 32.11
N PRO A 157 -0.64 -43.98 32.38
CA PRO A 157 -1.99 -43.46 32.41
C PRO A 157 -2.13 -42.49 33.59
N GLY A 158 -2.22 -41.19 33.28
CA GLY A 158 -2.66 -40.15 34.21
C GLY A 158 -1.57 -39.20 34.69
N ALA A 159 -1.62 -37.97 34.14
CA ALA A 159 -1.32 -36.73 34.85
C ALA A 159 -2.31 -35.66 34.38
#